data_AF-A0A2E5LVG1-F1
#
_entry.id   AF-A0A2E5LVG1-F1
#
_cell.length_a   1.000
_cell.length_b   1.000
_cell.length_c   1.000
_cell.angle_alpha   90.00
_cell.angle_beta   90.00
_cell.angle_gamma   90.00
#
_symmetry.space_group_name_H-M   'P 1'
#
loop_
_entity.id
_entity.type
_entity.pdbx_description
1 polymer ?
#
loop_
_entity_poly.entity_id
_entity_poly.type
_entity_poly.pdbx_seq_one_letter_code
_entity_poly.pdbx_strand_id
1 'polypeptide(L)'
;MNKLFFLPIIFTLLLFNSCEIEDECKDCTPQVNWTWDDMLTADELQDLNESYQDLGYEDADDYYNSLYQFETEEFCGEDLQDAEDYNESTLGAFSLTYDCQ
;
A
#
# COMPACT_ATOMS: atom_id res chain seq x y z
N MET A 1 59.72 -24.33 -11.68
CA MET A 1 58.72 -25.25 -11.12
C MET A 1 58.04 -24.56 -9.95
N ASN A 2 56.71 -24.60 -9.96
CA ASN A 2 55.73 -24.30 -8.90
C ASN A 2 55.75 -22.87 -8.31
N LYS A 3 54.89 -21.98 -8.81
CA LYS A 3 53.44 -21.84 -8.49
C LYS A 3 53.24 -21.02 -7.21
N LEU A 4 53.36 -19.70 -7.34
CA LEU A 4 52.70 -18.74 -6.45
C LEU A 4 51.20 -18.73 -6.81
N PHE A 5 50.46 -19.72 -6.31
CA PHE A 5 48.99 -19.71 -6.32
C PHE A 5 48.53 -19.08 -5.00
N PHE A 6 48.43 -17.76 -4.96
CA PHE A 6 47.84 -17.03 -3.82
C PHE A 6 46.98 -15.84 -4.25
N LEU A 7 46.34 -15.94 -5.42
CA LEU A 7 45.56 -14.84 -6.00
C LEU A 7 44.24 -15.26 -6.69
N PRO A 8 43.42 -16.18 -6.13
CA PRO A 8 42.00 -16.17 -6.49
C PRO A 8 41.05 -15.96 -5.31
N ILE A 9 41.51 -15.91 -4.06
CA ILE A 9 40.60 -15.86 -2.89
C ILE A 9 40.15 -14.43 -2.54
N ILE A 10 40.96 -13.41 -2.85
CA ILE A 10 40.60 -12.02 -2.55
C ILE A 10 39.57 -11.48 -3.55
N PHE A 11 39.56 -11.99 -4.79
CA PHE A 11 38.61 -11.53 -5.82
C PHE A 11 37.20 -12.10 -5.64
N THR A 12 37.05 -13.26 -4.98
CA THR A 12 35.73 -13.83 -4.67
C THR A 12 35.04 -13.15 -3.49
N LEU A 13 35.76 -12.47 -2.59
CA LEU A 13 35.15 -11.70 -1.48
C LEU A 13 34.58 -10.34 -1.90
N LEU A 14 34.99 -9.81 -3.06
CA LEU A 14 34.42 -8.58 -3.63
C LEU A 14 33.13 -8.83 -4.44
N LEU A 15 32.86 -10.07 -4.84
CA LEU A 15 31.65 -10.42 -5.58
C LEU A 15 30.43 -10.64 -4.67
N PHE A 16 30.61 -10.64 -3.34
CA PHE A 16 29.51 -10.68 -2.37
C PHE A 16 29.20 -9.31 -1.75
N ASN A 17 29.78 -8.21 -2.27
CA ASN A 17 29.52 -6.84 -1.80
C ASN A 17 28.73 -5.99 -2.83
N SER A 18 28.01 -6.59 -3.78
CA SER A 18 27.29 -5.80 -4.81
C SER A 18 25.95 -6.38 -5.27
N CYS A 19 25.28 -7.12 -4.39
CA CYS A 19 23.85 -7.40 -4.51
C CYS A 19 23.19 -7.43 -3.12
N GLU A 20 23.55 -6.48 -2.25
CA GLU A 20 22.49 -5.90 -1.44
C GLU A 20 21.79 -4.96 -2.42
N ILE A 21 20.80 -5.49 -3.14
CA ILE A 21 19.71 -4.63 -3.56
C ILE A 21 19.15 -4.21 -2.20
N GLU A 22 19.44 -2.98 -1.79
CA GLU A 22 18.65 -2.37 -0.73
C GLU A 22 17.23 -2.43 -1.28
N ASP A 23 16.46 -3.44 -0.85
CA ASP A 23 15.06 -3.54 -1.19
C ASP A 23 14.45 -2.27 -0.62
N GLU A 24 14.12 -1.32 -1.49
CA GLU A 24 13.49 -0.07 -1.11
C GLU A 24 12.23 -0.44 -0.34
N CYS A 25 12.17 -0.04 0.93
CA CYS A 25 11.03 -0.27 1.80
C CYS A 25 10.27 1.05 1.95
N LYS A 26 8.94 0.98 1.85
CA LYS A 26 8.05 2.12 2.10
C LYS A 26 6.88 1.69 2.96
N ASP A 27 6.40 2.64 3.75
CA ASP A 27 5.15 2.49 4.49
C ASP A 27 3.99 2.78 3.53
N CYS A 28 3.15 1.78 3.27
CA CYS A 28 2.00 1.90 2.39
C CYS A 28 0.70 1.96 3.19
N THR A 29 -0.08 3.01 2.98
CA THR A 29 -1.40 3.19 3.60
C THR A 29 -2.50 2.90 2.59
N PRO A 30 -3.42 1.96 2.87
CA PRO A 30 -4.54 1.70 1.98
C PRO A 30 -5.41 2.95 1.83
N GLN A 31 -5.69 3.31 0.59
CA GLN A 31 -6.61 4.39 0.22
C GLN A 31 -7.88 3.76 -0.34
N VAL A 32 -8.99 4.01 0.34
CA VAL A 32 -10.31 3.52 -0.06
C VAL A 32 -11.05 4.68 -0.68
N ASN A 33 -11.50 4.49 -1.91
CA ASN A 33 -12.44 5.39 -2.55
C ASN A 33 -13.78 4.66 -2.67
N TRP A 34 -14.73 5.05 -1.83
CA TRP A 34 -16.08 4.53 -1.88
C TRP A 34 -16.76 4.97 -3.18
N THR A 35 -17.46 4.07 -3.86
CA THR A 35 -18.10 4.39 -5.16
C THR A 35 -19.61 4.51 -5.05
N TRP A 36 -20.16 4.38 -3.84
CA TRP A 36 -21.60 4.51 -3.61
C TRP A 36 -22.04 5.98 -3.59
N ASP A 37 -21.13 6.92 -3.32
CA ASP A 37 -21.36 8.37 -3.34
C ASP A 37 -21.60 8.90 -4.75
N ASP A 38 -20.91 8.36 -5.75
CA ASP A 38 -21.09 8.62 -7.19
C ASP A 38 -22.50 8.27 -7.68
N MET A 39 -23.22 7.42 -6.95
CA MET A 39 -24.59 7.00 -7.25
C MET A 39 -25.64 7.87 -6.58
N LEU A 40 -25.24 8.79 -5.69
CA LEU A 40 -26.13 9.67 -4.95
C LEU A 40 -26.10 11.09 -5.53
N THR A 41 -27.24 11.76 -5.49
CA THR A 41 -27.26 13.21 -5.67
C THR A 41 -26.64 13.91 -4.46
N ALA A 42 -26.25 15.17 -4.62
CA ALA A 42 -25.68 15.95 -3.51
C ALA A 42 -26.61 16.02 -2.28
N ASP A 43 -27.93 16.11 -2.50
CA ASP A 43 -28.91 16.14 -1.41
C ASP A 43 -28.99 14.77 -0.71
N GLU A 44 -28.98 13.67 -1.46
CA GLU A 44 -29.00 12.31 -0.88
C GLU A 44 -27.71 11.97 -0.12
N LEU A 45 -26.56 12.44 -0.62
CA LEU A 45 -25.27 12.29 0.08
C LEU A 45 -25.26 13.10 1.38
N GLN A 46 -25.83 14.31 1.36
CA GLN A 46 -25.99 15.12 2.58
C GLN A 46 -26.87 14.41 3.61
N ASP A 47 -28.05 13.94 3.21
CA ASP A 47 -28.97 13.22 4.10
C ASP A 47 -28.32 11.96 4.70
N LEU A 48 -27.52 11.25 3.91
CA LEU A 48 -26.75 10.09 4.37
C LEU A 48 -25.69 10.47 5.40
N ASN A 49 -24.91 11.53 5.14
CA ASN A 49 -23.90 12.01 6.07
C ASN A 49 -24.51 12.49 7.39
N GLU A 50 -25.64 13.21 7.34
CA GLU A 50 -26.39 13.62 8.53
C GLU A 50 -26.86 12.39 9.34
N SER A 51 -27.32 11.34 8.67
CA SER A 51 -27.71 10.09 9.33
C SER A 51 -26.56 9.40 10.06
N TYR A 52 -25.34 9.44 9.53
CA TYR A 52 -24.16 8.88 10.20
C TYR A 52 -23.58 9.80 11.27
N GLN A 53 -23.74 11.11 11.13
CA GLN A 53 -23.43 12.07 12.18
C GLN A 53 -24.30 11.86 13.43
N ASP A 54 -25.59 11.55 13.25
CA ASP A 54 -26.48 11.16 14.36
C ASP A 54 -26.03 9.87 15.06
N LEU A 55 -25.28 9.00 14.37
CA LEU A 55 -24.67 7.80 14.93
C LEU A 55 -23.32 8.05 15.60
N GLY A 56 -22.79 9.28 15.51
CA GLY A 56 -21.53 9.70 16.15
C GLY A 56 -20.29 9.62 15.27
N TYR A 57 -20.46 9.44 13.96
CA TYR A 57 -19.37 9.46 12.96
C TYR A 57 -19.25 10.86 12.33
N GLU A 58 -18.13 11.16 11.68
CA GLU A 58 -17.98 12.45 10.97
C GLU A 58 -18.88 12.53 9.73
N ASP A 59 -18.97 11.43 9.00
CA ASP A 59 -19.81 11.23 7.82
C ASP A 59 -19.96 9.73 7.52
N ALA A 60 -20.56 9.40 6.37
CA ALA A 60 -20.73 8.01 5.94
C ALA A 60 -19.38 7.32 5.63
N ASP A 61 -18.41 8.05 5.08
CA ASP A 61 -17.08 7.52 4.78
C ASP A 61 -16.35 7.12 6.07
N ASP A 62 -16.41 7.96 7.11
CA ASP A 62 -15.85 7.66 8.43
C ASP A 62 -16.48 6.39 9.04
N TYR A 63 -17.79 6.20 8.93
CA TYR A 63 -18.43 4.96 9.34
C TYR A 63 -17.89 3.75 8.59
N TYR A 64 -17.85 3.80 7.25
CA TYR A 64 -17.39 2.67 6.46
C TYR A 64 -15.90 2.39 6.69
N ASN A 65 -15.07 3.42 6.78
CA ASN A 65 -13.65 3.30 7.15
C ASN A 65 -13.49 2.70 8.56
N SER A 66 -14.39 2.98 9.51
CA SER A 66 -14.35 2.35 10.84
C SER A 66 -14.62 0.83 10.81
N LEU A 67 -15.40 0.35 9.83
CA LEU A 67 -15.66 -1.08 9.64
C LEU A 67 -14.46 -1.82 9.06
N TYR A 68 -13.63 -1.12 8.29
CA TYR A 68 -12.45 -1.68 7.65
C TYR A 68 -11.20 -1.06 8.25
N GLN A 69 -10.60 -1.76 9.19
CA GLN A 69 -9.33 -1.35 9.82
C GLN A 69 -8.19 -1.53 8.83
N PHE A 70 -7.99 -0.52 7.99
CA PHE A 70 -6.83 -0.42 7.11
C PHE A 70 -5.66 0.14 7.91
N GLU A 71 -4.67 -0.70 8.17
CA GLU A 71 -3.43 -0.29 8.84
C GLU A 71 -2.36 0.00 7.79
N THR A 72 -1.46 0.94 8.12
CA THR A 72 -0.24 1.16 7.36
C THR A 72 0.70 -0.03 7.54
N GLU A 73 1.20 -0.57 6.44
CA GLU A 73 2.13 -1.70 6.44
C GLU A 73 3.39 -1.37 5.63
N GLU A 74 4.55 -1.85 6.08
CA GLU A 74 5.83 -1.67 5.37
C GLU A 74 5.98 -2.75 4.29
N PHE A 75 6.17 -2.34 3.04
CA PHE A 75 6.45 -3.23 1.91
C PHE A 75 7.83 -2.94 1.35
N CYS A 76 8.56 -3.99 0.96
CA CYS A 76 9.91 -3.88 0.42
C CYS A 76 10.04 -4.66 -0.90
N GLY A 77 10.91 -4.21 -1.80
CA GLY A 77 11.31 -4.98 -2.98
C GLY A 77 10.16 -5.28 -3.94
N GLU A 78 9.94 -6.56 -4.28
CA GLU A 78 8.85 -6.97 -5.19
C GLU A 78 7.46 -6.72 -4.57
N ASP A 79 7.30 -6.91 -3.26
CA ASP A 79 6.03 -6.67 -2.58
C ASP A 79 5.66 -5.18 -2.60
N LEU A 80 6.66 -4.28 -2.59
CA LEU A 80 6.43 -2.84 -2.77
C LEU A 80 5.93 -2.52 -4.18
N GLN A 81 6.50 -3.15 -5.22
CA GLN A 81 6.00 -2.98 -6.59
C GLN A 81 4.56 -3.48 -6.72
N ASP A 82 4.25 -4.65 -6.15
CA ASP A 82 2.90 -5.18 -6.17
C ASP A 82 1.91 -4.26 -5.43
N ALA A 83 2.32 -3.64 -4.31
CA ALA A 83 1.50 -2.66 -3.59
C ALA A 83 1.31 -1.35 -4.37
N GLU A 84 2.36 -0.80 -4.98
CA GLU A 84 2.30 0.42 -5.79
C GLU A 84 1.43 0.24 -7.06
N ASP A 85 1.44 -0.96 -7.65
CA ASP A 85 0.62 -1.32 -8.81
C ASP A 85 -0.79 -1.83 -8.41
N TYR A 86 -1.06 -2.05 -7.11
CA TYR A 86 -2.32 -2.59 -6.65
C TYR A 86 -3.47 -1.61 -6.88
N ASN A 87 -4.45 -2.07 -7.65
CA ASN A 87 -5.72 -1.38 -7.86
C ASN A 87 -6.82 -2.42 -8.01
N GLU A 88 -7.61 -2.60 -6.95
CA GLU A 88 -8.77 -3.47 -6.97
C GLU A 88 -10.06 -2.66 -6.86
N SER A 89 -11.03 -2.97 -7.70
CA SER A 89 -12.38 -2.43 -7.60
C SER A 89 -13.36 -3.56 -7.30
N THR A 90 -14.03 -3.47 -6.16
CA THR A 90 -15.08 -4.41 -5.79
C THR A 90 -16.41 -3.92 -6.33
N LEU A 91 -16.87 -4.47 -7.46
CA LEU A 91 -18.22 -4.41 -8.05
C LEU A 91 -19.14 -3.24 -7.59
N GLY A 92 -18.67 -1.99 -7.68
CA GLY A 92 -19.45 -0.79 -7.37
C GLY A 92 -19.62 -0.44 -5.89
N ALA A 93 -18.87 -1.07 -4.98
CA ALA A 93 -18.82 -0.70 -3.56
C ALA A 93 -17.68 0.27 -3.25
N PHE A 94 -16.45 -0.07 -3.65
CA PHE A 94 -15.26 0.77 -3.47
C PHE A 94 -14.14 0.34 -4.43
N SER A 95 -13.15 1.23 -4.60
CA SER A 95 -11.81 0.89 -5.09
C SER A 95 -10.78 1.03 -3.98
N LEU A 96 -9.81 0.13 -3.96
CA LEU A 96 -8.69 0.10 -3.03
C LEU A 96 -7.38 0.28 -3.80
N THR A 97 -6.59 1.26 -3.37
CA THR A 97 -5.21 1.48 -3.82
C THR A 97 -4.30 1.63 -2.61
N TYR A 98 -2.99 1.66 -2.79
CA TYR A 98 -2.04 1.98 -1.72
C TYR A 98 -1.32 3.30 -2.01
N ASP A 99 -1.15 4.14 -0.98
CA ASP A 99 -0.24 5.29 -0.99
C ASP A 99 1.03 4.93 -0.20
N CYS A 100 2.15 4.74 -0.90
CA CYS A 100 3.43 4.31 -0.33
C CYS A 100 4.41 5.49 -0.24
N GLN A 101 4.92 5.79 0.96
CA GLN A 101 5.78 6.96 1.24
C GLN A 101 7.20 6.58 1.67
#